data_AF-A0A9Q9DTL4-F1
#
_entry.id   AF-A0A9Q9DTL4-F1
#
_cell.length_a   1.000
_cell.length_b   1.000
_cell.length_c   1.000
_cell.angle_alpha   90.00
_cell.angle_beta   90.00
_cell.angle_gamma   90.00
#
_symmetry.space_group_name_H-M   'P 1'
#
loop_
_entity.id
_entity.type
_entity.pdbx_description
1 polymer ?
#
loop_
_entity_poly.entity_id
_entity_poly.type
_entity_poly.pdbx_seq_one_letter_code
_entity_poly.pdbx_strand_id
1 'polypeptide(L)'
;MALHSDSNTGCPCGQSLPSSSQSVHLQSPPAAMLRTDSSDSIARPLNHSTVSFSDKSRTISPNSSQESLKSTSTKTYGPLDEKNVGSKSGMGSTTTLVPSIPLPNTRWTHRQWARALSLHWLSAYRVLIGLTFAINLIVFGTTYKRISLTAPLIATAANIFAAVVVRQEDVINFTFTLVAKTSSNLPMWLGKIIADFHHYGGFHIGCAISSLLWYTFFVYLDTVAFINSQKAGNTTGSMWVDIITCYAFLLAIFAVCVTAHPRLRVKFHNTFEHTHRFGGWTALIVLWIHAGVSSSAPGSPAMQANAAVWLLAGTTFIIILPWTRMRKVPITTELVSAREVKLTFPFKNMPYTSTMRFSLNPIMEWHAFATIPNADGESAYIVISQAGDWTKAMIKTPPTHIWIRKPAAMNFLAFSPLFNSLLLVATGAGIGPMLSLLRSPAIADMKRQGKKIKVMWCVYQPDAPHWQFVQDIIRAVDPDPRIFDSKQGRPDVAGETTYMMKEAGLEAVMVVSNPKVTREVVETVKGWGGAAYGAVFDS
;
A
#
# COMPACT_ATOMS: atom_id res chain seq x y z
N MET A 1 54.28 57.45 23.16
CA MET A 1 54.65 57.24 21.75
C MET A 1 53.34 57.02 21.00
N ALA A 2 52.81 58.04 20.32
CA ALA A 2 53.24 58.60 19.02
C ALA A 2 52.41 57.96 17.89
N LEU A 3 51.35 58.63 17.41
CA LEU A 3 51.31 59.53 16.22
C LEU A 3 51.14 58.73 14.91
N HIS A 4 50.32 59.07 13.90
CA HIS A 4 49.44 60.22 13.56
C HIS A 4 47.97 59.71 13.29
N SER A 5 46.86 60.46 13.22
CA SER A 5 46.45 61.65 12.41
C SER A 5 46.52 61.42 10.88
N ASP A 6 45.60 61.86 10.00
CA ASP A 6 44.46 62.81 10.00
C ASP A 6 43.23 62.20 9.26
N SER A 7 41.97 62.70 9.23
CA SER A 7 41.42 64.06 8.95
C SER A 7 41.72 64.53 7.50
N ASN A 8 40.92 65.28 6.71
CA ASN A 8 39.55 65.89 6.74
C ASN A 8 39.25 66.35 5.25
N THR A 9 38.08 66.75 4.70
CA THR A 9 36.62 66.85 5.00
C THR A 9 35.88 67.29 3.71
N GLY A 10 34.56 67.06 3.51
CA GLY A 10 33.77 67.87 2.54
C GLY A 10 32.43 67.32 1.98
N CYS A 11 31.44 68.20 1.83
CA CYS A 11 30.15 68.03 1.11
C CYS A 11 29.89 69.30 0.23
N PRO A 12 28.71 69.59 -0.38
CA PRO A 12 27.58 68.78 -0.90
C PRO A 12 27.20 69.17 -2.38
N CYS A 13 25.95 68.93 -2.80
CA CYS A 13 25.24 69.40 -4.02
C CYS A 13 25.59 68.69 -5.37
N GLY A 14 24.66 68.37 -6.29
CA GLY A 14 23.19 68.31 -6.24
C GLY A 14 22.47 68.86 -7.50
N GLN A 15 21.47 68.16 -8.06
CA GLN A 15 20.45 68.74 -8.98
C GLN A 15 19.24 67.81 -9.34
N SER A 16 18.07 68.44 -9.50
CA SER A 16 16.83 68.11 -10.25
C SER A 16 16.46 66.69 -10.76
N LEU A 17 15.32 66.19 -10.26
CA LEU A 17 14.02 65.91 -10.96
C LEU A 17 13.94 66.01 -12.52
N PRO A 18 13.00 65.32 -13.22
CA PRO A 18 11.64 65.01 -12.74
C PRO A 18 11.08 63.59 -12.98
N SER A 19 9.89 63.37 -12.40
CA SER A 19 9.03 62.19 -12.54
C SER A 19 8.16 62.20 -13.81
N SER A 20 7.81 61.01 -14.32
CA SER A 20 6.60 60.82 -15.14
C SER A 20 5.77 59.65 -14.63
N SER A 21 4.46 59.87 -14.52
CA SER A 21 3.46 58.91 -14.06
C SER A 21 2.53 58.52 -15.20
N GLN A 22 2.11 57.26 -15.31
CA GLN A 22 0.84 56.93 -15.95
C GLN A 22 0.24 55.61 -15.45
N SER A 23 -1.01 55.69 -15.00
CA SER A 23 -1.96 54.59 -14.81
C SER A 23 -2.93 54.55 -16.00
N VAL A 24 -4.10 53.86 -15.88
CA VAL A 24 -5.17 53.68 -16.92
C VAL A 24 -4.86 52.55 -17.92
N HIS A 25 -5.78 51.66 -18.33
CA HIS A 25 -7.01 51.05 -17.73
C HIS A 25 -7.44 49.88 -18.66
N LEU A 26 -8.35 49.01 -18.21
CA LEU A 26 -9.35 48.27 -19.03
C LEU A 26 -8.95 47.76 -20.44
N GLN A 27 -8.89 46.43 -20.64
CA GLN A 27 -9.86 45.73 -21.53
C GLN A 27 -9.70 44.20 -21.58
N SER A 28 -10.85 43.56 -21.86
CA SER A 28 -11.03 42.22 -22.42
C SER A 28 -12.22 42.31 -23.41
N PRO A 29 -12.49 41.34 -24.31
CA PRO A 29 -11.77 40.10 -24.60
C PRO A 29 -11.14 40.15 -26.02
N PRO A 30 -11.32 39.18 -26.97
CA PRO A 30 -12.63 38.77 -27.47
C PRO A 30 -12.90 37.26 -27.44
N ALA A 31 -14.19 36.90 -27.51
CA ALA A 31 -14.64 35.56 -27.84
C ALA A 31 -15.68 35.64 -28.97
N ALA A 32 -15.41 34.99 -30.10
CA ALA A 32 -16.43 34.56 -31.07
C ALA A 32 -15.80 33.76 -32.22
N MET A 33 -16.28 32.55 -32.46
CA MET A 33 -16.87 32.25 -33.77
C MET A 33 -18.00 31.24 -33.57
N LEU A 34 -19.23 31.64 -33.89
CA LEU A 34 -20.38 30.74 -33.90
C LEU A 34 -20.32 29.85 -35.14
N ARG A 35 -20.79 28.62 -35.00
CA ARG A 35 -21.68 28.03 -36.01
C ARG A 35 -22.96 27.60 -35.32
N THR A 36 -24.05 28.26 -35.68
CA THR A 36 -25.42 27.90 -35.31
C THR A 36 -26.19 27.71 -36.59
N ASP A 37 -26.67 26.50 -36.80
CA ASP A 37 -27.93 26.18 -37.44
C ASP A 37 -28.46 24.96 -36.66
N SER A 38 -29.60 25.03 -35.97
CA SER A 38 -30.96 25.23 -36.50
C SER A 38 -31.42 24.03 -37.34
N SER A 39 -32.59 23.42 -37.10
CA SER A 39 -33.44 23.37 -35.91
C SER A 39 -34.48 22.29 -36.13
N ASP A 40 -34.89 21.53 -35.12
CA ASP A 40 -36.32 21.20 -34.99
C ASP A 40 -36.73 20.71 -33.60
N SER A 41 -37.98 20.96 -33.25
CA SER A 41 -38.55 20.65 -31.94
C SER A 41 -39.98 20.11 -32.07
N ILE A 42 -40.30 19.03 -31.35
CA ILE A 42 -41.66 18.64 -30.99
C ILE A 42 -41.62 17.99 -29.59
N ALA A 43 -42.68 18.15 -28.80
CA ALA A 43 -42.75 17.68 -27.42
C ALA A 43 -44.17 17.23 -27.04
N ARG A 44 -44.27 16.54 -25.88
CA ARG A 44 -45.49 16.07 -25.17
C ARG A 44 -46.18 14.82 -25.76
N PRO A 45 -47.05 14.12 -24.99
CA PRO A 45 -47.22 14.11 -23.52
C PRO A 45 -47.15 12.71 -22.86
N LEU A 46 -47.30 12.69 -21.54
CA LEU A 46 -47.60 11.53 -20.69
C LEU A 46 -48.92 10.83 -21.08
N ASN A 47 -49.11 9.59 -20.61
CA ASN A 47 -50.45 9.15 -20.21
C ASN A 47 -50.42 8.16 -19.02
N HIS A 48 -51.49 8.13 -18.22
CA HIS A 48 -51.60 7.38 -16.95
C HIS A 48 -52.63 6.24 -17.05
N SER A 49 -52.40 5.13 -16.34
CA SER A 49 -53.37 4.08 -15.98
C SER A 49 -52.72 3.23 -14.87
N THR A 50 -53.06 3.26 -13.59
CA THR A 50 -54.33 3.52 -12.86
C THR A 50 -55.36 2.39 -12.97
N VAL A 51 -55.15 1.32 -12.19
CA VAL A 51 -56.20 0.46 -11.60
C VAL A 51 -55.82 0.23 -10.14
N SER A 52 -56.79 0.03 -9.24
CA SER A 52 -56.62 0.25 -7.80
C SER A 52 -57.35 -0.78 -6.91
N PHE A 53 -56.72 -1.11 -5.77
CA PHE A 53 -57.29 -1.54 -4.48
C PHE A 53 -58.35 -2.68 -4.39
N SER A 54 -57.96 -3.76 -3.70
CA SER A 54 -58.65 -4.37 -2.53
C SER A 54 -57.70 -5.45 -1.99
N ASP A 55 -56.98 -5.29 -0.88
CA ASP A 55 -57.40 -5.04 0.50
C ASP A 55 -58.39 -6.08 1.06
N LYS A 56 -57.87 -6.95 1.96
CA LYS A 56 -58.52 -7.42 3.19
C LYS A 56 -57.53 -8.19 4.08
N SER A 57 -57.89 -8.39 5.34
CA SER A 57 -56.97 -8.70 6.44
C SER A 57 -57.26 -10.05 7.14
N ARG A 58 -56.49 -10.30 8.22
CA ARG A 58 -56.80 -11.12 9.42
C ARG A 58 -56.38 -12.61 9.51
N THR A 59 -55.22 -12.80 10.16
CA THR A 59 -55.02 -13.51 11.46
C THR A 59 -55.20 -15.03 11.62
N ILE A 60 -54.47 -15.54 12.63
CA ILE A 60 -54.63 -16.80 13.41
C ILE A 60 -53.89 -18.05 12.90
N SER A 61 -52.99 -18.53 13.77
CA SER A 61 -52.41 -19.88 13.86
C SER A 61 -52.98 -20.55 15.15
N PRO A 62 -52.63 -21.79 15.54
CA PRO A 62 -51.93 -22.88 14.83
C PRO A 62 -52.70 -24.23 14.91
N ASN A 63 -52.18 -25.32 14.31
CA ASN A 63 -51.90 -26.62 14.98
C ASN A 63 -51.62 -27.80 14.03
N SER A 64 -51.03 -28.84 14.62
CA SER A 64 -50.63 -30.12 14.05
C SER A 64 -51.76 -31.14 13.84
N SER A 65 -51.59 -32.01 12.84
CA SER A 65 -51.84 -33.45 12.98
C SER A 65 -51.05 -34.25 11.93
N GLN A 66 -50.75 -35.52 12.22
CA GLN A 66 -50.07 -36.45 11.31
C GLN A 66 -51.12 -37.23 10.49
N GLU A 67 -50.81 -37.63 9.26
CA GLU A 67 -50.56 -39.07 8.96
C GLU A 67 -50.09 -39.34 7.52
N SER A 68 -49.71 -40.60 7.30
CA SER A 68 -49.06 -41.18 6.11
C SER A 68 -49.93 -41.21 4.85
N LEU A 69 -49.34 -41.03 3.66
CA LEU A 69 -49.29 -42.10 2.63
C LEU A 69 -48.36 -41.81 1.43
N LYS A 70 -47.37 -42.70 1.25
CA LYS A 70 -46.68 -43.15 0.02
C LYS A 70 -46.42 -42.18 -1.18
N SER A 71 -45.13 -42.09 -1.51
CA SER A 71 -44.56 -42.17 -2.88
C SER A 71 -44.84 -41.05 -3.90
N THR A 72 -43.79 -40.26 -4.21
CA THR A 72 -43.12 -40.30 -5.53
C THR A 72 -41.73 -39.63 -5.45
N SER A 73 -40.79 -40.04 -6.30
CA SER A 73 -39.38 -39.63 -6.32
C SER A 73 -39.16 -38.17 -6.77
N THR A 74 -38.35 -37.42 -6.03
CA THR A 74 -37.38 -36.44 -6.59
C THR A 74 -36.20 -36.29 -5.62
N LYS A 75 -34.96 -36.39 -6.11
CA LYS A 75 -33.74 -36.15 -5.30
C LYS A 75 -33.29 -34.69 -5.42
N THR A 76 -33.38 -33.93 -4.34
CA THR A 76 -32.69 -32.64 -4.21
C THR A 76 -31.23 -32.88 -3.83
N TYR A 77 -30.29 -32.41 -4.65
CA TYR A 77 -28.86 -32.43 -4.30
C TYR A 77 -28.51 -31.21 -3.46
N GLY A 78 -27.89 -31.43 -2.29
CA GLY A 78 -27.23 -30.37 -1.52
C GLY A 78 -25.88 -29.97 -2.13
N PRO A 79 -25.31 -28.83 -1.72
CA PRO A 79 -23.99 -28.39 -2.17
C PRO A 79 -22.90 -29.36 -1.66
N LEU A 80 -22.02 -29.80 -2.56
CA LEU A 80 -20.90 -30.69 -2.23
C LEU A 80 -19.62 -29.89 -1.97
N ASP A 81 -18.98 -30.14 -0.82
CA ASP A 81 -17.63 -29.67 -0.53
C ASP A 81 -16.60 -30.45 -1.38
N GLU A 82 -15.98 -29.78 -2.34
CA GLU A 82 -14.99 -30.40 -3.22
C GLU A 82 -13.59 -30.42 -2.56
N LYS A 83 -13.23 -31.56 -1.96
CA LYS A 83 -11.94 -31.75 -1.29
C LYS A 83 -11.34 -33.13 -1.58
N ASN A 84 -10.32 -33.15 -2.43
CA ASN A 84 -9.41 -34.29 -2.70
C ASN A 84 -10.07 -35.62 -3.14
N VAL A 85 -10.41 -35.76 -4.43
CA VAL A 85 -10.25 -37.04 -5.14
C VAL A 85 -9.63 -36.79 -6.51
N GLY A 86 -8.41 -37.29 -6.73
CA GLY A 86 -7.83 -37.44 -8.07
C GLY A 86 -7.65 -38.93 -8.36
N SER A 87 -8.43 -39.48 -9.29
CA SER A 87 -8.29 -40.86 -9.75
C SER A 87 -8.58 -40.96 -11.25
N LYS A 88 -8.03 -42.00 -11.90
CA LYS A 88 -7.93 -42.09 -13.36
C LYS A 88 -9.11 -42.82 -14.00
N SER A 89 -9.67 -42.21 -15.04
CA SER A 89 -10.15 -42.89 -16.24
C SER A 89 -10.16 -41.88 -17.39
N GLY A 90 -10.04 -42.32 -18.64
CA GLY A 90 -10.07 -41.42 -19.79
C GLY A 90 -10.51 -42.11 -21.07
N MET A 91 -10.93 -41.32 -22.05
CA MET A 91 -11.07 -41.71 -23.45
C MET A 91 -10.81 -40.47 -24.34
N GLY A 92 -10.40 -40.69 -25.58
CA GLY A 92 -9.73 -39.68 -26.41
C GLY A 92 -10.50 -38.40 -26.74
N SER A 93 -9.74 -37.31 -26.85
CA SER A 93 -10.05 -36.15 -27.68
C SER A 93 -8.71 -35.55 -28.14
N THR A 94 -8.49 -35.48 -29.45
CA THR A 94 -7.18 -35.16 -30.02
C THR A 94 -6.86 -33.68 -29.84
N THR A 95 -6.03 -33.36 -28.85
CA THR A 95 -5.48 -32.02 -28.62
C THR A 95 -3.98 -32.04 -28.83
N THR A 96 -3.44 -31.05 -29.56
CA THR A 96 -2.02 -30.95 -29.87
C THR A 96 -1.21 -30.77 -28.59
N LEU A 97 -0.56 -31.84 -28.13
CA LEU A 97 0.31 -31.80 -26.96
C LEU A 97 1.54 -30.94 -27.25
N VAL A 98 1.53 -29.71 -26.72
CA VAL A 98 2.76 -28.92 -26.56
C VAL A 98 3.73 -29.77 -25.74
N PRO A 99 4.94 -30.10 -26.24
CA PRO A 99 5.86 -30.94 -25.50
C PRO A 99 6.20 -30.31 -24.15
N SER A 100 6.16 -31.11 -23.08
CA SER A 100 6.65 -30.68 -21.77
C SER A 100 8.17 -30.56 -21.81
N ILE A 101 8.67 -29.40 -22.26
CA ILE A 101 10.10 -29.13 -22.43
C ILE A 101 10.79 -29.34 -21.07
N PRO A 102 11.90 -30.11 -20.99
CA PRO A 102 12.59 -30.36 -19.73
C PRO A 102 13.02 -29.05 -19.05
N LEU A 103 12.52 -28.82 -17.84
CA LEU A 103 13.00 -27.72 -16.99
C LEU A 103 14.52 -27.86 -16.79
N PRO A 104 15.29 -26.75 -16.85
CA PRO A 104 16.74 -26.81 -16.75
C PRO A 104 17.16 -27.44 -15.42
N ASN A 105 17.91 -28.56 -15.52
CA ASN A 105 18.29 -29.48 -14.44
C ASN A 105 18.11 -28.96 -13.01
N THR A 106 17.13 -29.51 -12.30
CA THR A 106 16.62 -29.03 -11.00
C THR A 106 17.59 -29.20 -9.82
N ARG A 107 18.82 -29.70 -10.04
CA ARG A 107 19.86 -29.80 -9.01
C ARG A 107 20.59 -28.46 -8.85
N TRP A 108 20.20 -27.72 -7.82
CA TRP A 108 20.86 -26.50 -7.37
C TRP A 108 22.34 -26.74 -7.03
N THR A 109 23.25 -25.98 -7.65
CA THR A 109 24.68 -26.00 -7.28
C THR A 109 24.89 -25.40 -5.88
N HIS A 110 26.01 -25.75 -5.21
CA HIS A 110 26.38 -25.13 -3.92
C HIS A 110 26.41 -23.59 -3.98
N ARG A 111 26.80 -23.00 -5.12
CA ARG A 111 26.81 -21.54 -5.32
C ARG A 111 25.39 -20.96 -5.39
N GLN A 112 24.41 -21.69 -5.91
CA GLN A 112 23.00 -21.29 -5.91
C GLN A 112 22.36 -21.49 -4.53
N TRP A 113 22.69 -22.57 -3.82
CA TRP A 113 22.30 -22.78 -2.42
C TRP A 113 22.81 -21.66 -1.50
N ALA A 114 24.09 -21.33 -1.59
CA ALA A 114 24.69 -20.21 -0.86
C ALA A 114 24.03 -18.87 -1.23
N ARG A 115 23.64 -18.67 -2.50
CA ARG A 115 22.88 -17.50 -2.95
C ARG A 115 21.46 -17.45 -2.39
N ALA A 116 20.69 -18.55 -2.41
CA ALA A 116 19.35 -18.57 -1.80
C ALA A 116 19.41 -18.33 -0.28
N LEU A 117 20.37 -18.94 0.42
CA LEU A 117 20.59 -18.70 1.84
C LEU A 117 20.96 -17.22 2.08
N SER A 118 21.89 -16.67 1.29
CA SER A 118 22.27 -15.25 1.32
C SER A 118 21.07 -14.33 1.06
N LEU A 119 20.24 -14.63 0.06
CA LEU A 119 19.02 -13.87 -0.26
C LEU A 119 17.97 -13.93 0.86
N HIS A 120 17.85 -15.06 1.55
CA HIS A 120 16.93 -15.23 2.67
C HIS A 120 17.34 -14.39 3.89
N TRP A 121 18.64 -14.25 4.16
CA TRP A 121 19.17 -13.49 5.30
C TRP A 121 19.49 -12.02 4.99
N LEU A 122 19.92 -11.70 3.76
CA LEU A 122 20.25 -10.35 3.26
C LEU A 122 19.15 -9.78 2.35
N SER A 123 17.91 -10.25 2.46
CA SER A 123 16.75 -9.58 1.87
C SER A 123 16.73 -8.10 2.28
N ALA A 124 16.42 -7.18 1.37
CA ALA A 124 16.47 -5.74 1.64
C ALA A 124 15.68 -5.32 2.89
N TYR A 125 14.54 -5.96 3.14
CA TYR A 125 13.76 -5.85 4.39
C TYR A 125 14.62 -6.07 5.66
N ARG A 126 15.35 -7.19 5.73
CA ARG A 126 16.26 -7.51 6.86
C ARG A 126 17.47 -6.59 6.92
N VAL A 127 18.01 -6.18 5.76
CA VAL A 127 19.15 -5.25 5.68
C VAL A 127 18.77 -3.86 6.21
N LEU A 128 17.58 -3.35 5.87
CA LEU A 128 17.06 -2.10 6.41
C LEU A 128 16.84 -2.16 7.93
N ILE A 129 16.32 -3.28 8.44
CA ILE A 129 16.23 -3.53 9.90
C ILE A 129 17.63 -3.46 10.53
N GLY A 130 18.60 -4.21 10.01
CA GLY A 130 19.98 -4.21 10.52
C GLY A 130 20.64 -2.83 10.48
N LEU A 131 20.42 -2.06 9.41
CA LEU A 131 20.93 -0.69 9.26
C LEU A 131 20.35 0.26 10.31
N THR A 132 19.03 0.23 10.57
CA THR A 132 18.44 1.07 11.62
C THR A 132 18.93 0.70 13.03
N PHE A 133 19.16 -0.58 13.31
CA PHE A 133 19.79 -1.00 14.57
C PHE A 133 21.24 -0.53 14.67
N ALA A 134 22.03 -0.64 13.60
CA ALA A 134 23.41 -0.17 13.57
C ALA A 134 23.50 1.35 13.82
N ILE A 135 22.63 2.15 13.19
CA ILE A 135 22.53 3.60 13.42
C ILE A 135 22.18 3.89 14.89
N ASN A 136 21.16 3.22 15.43
CA ASN A 136 20.77 3.41 16.84
C ASN A 136 21.85 2.97 17.83
N LEU A 137 22.61 1.91 17.53
CA LEU A 137 23.74 1.45 18.35
C LEU A 137 24.93 2.43 18.29
N ILE A 138 25.20 3.05 17.15
CA ILE A 138 26.20 4.12 17.02
C ILE A 138 25.79 5.35 17.81
N VAL A 139 24.52 5.76 17.72
CA VAL A 139 23.97 6.87 18.55
C VAL A 139 24.07 6.53 20.04
N PHE A 140 23.74 5.31 20.46
CA PHE A 140 23.92 4.86 21.84
C PHE A 140 25.38 4.91 22.27
N GLY A 141 26.30 4.28 21.53
CA GLY A 141 27.72 4.22 21.88
C GLY A 141 28.41 5.60 21.93
N THR A 142 28.01 6.54 21.07
CA THR A 142 28.53 7.92 21.08
C THR A 142 27.93 8.79 22.18
N THR A 143 26.67 8.56 22.59
CA THR A 143 26.01 9.35 23.63
C THR A 143 26.14 8.78 25.04
N TYR A 144 26.40 7.47 25.21
CA TYR A 144 26.33 6.74 26.49
C TYR A 144 26.97 7.45 27.69
N LYS A 145 28.17 8.01 27.52
CA LYS A 145 28.92 8.72 28.58
C LYS A 145 28.37 10.12 28.93
N ARG A 146 27.29 10.56 28.28
CA ARG A 146 26.66 11.89 28.40
C ARG A 146 25.12 11.83 28.40
N ILE A 147 24.52 10.66 28.69
CA ILE A 147 23.06 10.50 28.63
C ILE A 147 22.38 11.25 29.77
N SER A 148 21.76 12.38 29.44
CA SER A 148 20.67 12.97 30.20
C SER A 148 19.39 12.16 30.00
N LEU A 149 18.45 12.24 30.96
CA LEU A 149 17.12 11.59 30.88
C LEU A 149 16.35 11.97 29.59
N THR A 150 16.61 13.16 29.04
CA THR A 150 16.01 13.66 27.79
C THR A 150 16.50 12.96 26.52
N ALA A 151 17.72 12.43 26.48
CA ALA A 151 18.29 11.88 25.24
C ALA A 151 17.60 10.58 24.76
N PRO A 152 17.30 9.59 25.62
CA PRO A 152 16.54 8.39 25.24
C PRO A 152 15.10 8.70 24.80
N LEU A 153 14.48 9.72 25.39
CA LEU A 153 13.13 10.19 24.99
C LEU A 153 13.14 10.80 23.58
N ILE A 154 14.14 11.65 23.27
CA ILE A 154 14.33 12.21 21.92
C ILE A 154 14.63 11.10 20.91
N ALA A 155 15.49 10.12 21.25
CA ALA A 155 15.79 8.98 20.40
C ALA A 155 14.56 8.10 20.13
N THR A 156 13.71 7.90 21.14
CA THR A 156 12.40 7.23 20.99
C THR A 156 11.51 8.00 20.01
N ALA A 157 11.31 9.30 20.24
CA ALA A 157 10.44 10.14 19.43
C ALA A 157 10.91 10.24 17.97
N ALA A 158 12.23 10.30 17.74
CA ALA A 158 12.82 10.33 16.40
C ALA A 158 12.59 9.01 15.64
N ASN A 159 12.74 7.86 16.31
CA ASN A 159 12.46 6.56 15.70
C ASN A 159 10.96 6.37 15.41
N ILE A 160 10.06 6.80 16.31
CA ILE A 160 8.60 6.77 16.05
C ILE A 160 8.25 7.66 14.84
N PHE A 161 8.76 8.89 14.81
CA PHE A 161 8.54 9.82 13.71
C PHE A 161 9.03 9.22 12.38
N ALA A 162 10.25 8.66 12.33
CA ALA A 162 10.80 8.01 11.15
C ALA A 162 9.97 6.79 10.69
N ALA A 163 9.50 5.97 11.65
CA ALA A 163 8.64 4.82 11.37
C ALA A 163 7.28 5.25 10.80
N VAL A 164 6.72 6.38 11.22
CA VAL A 164 5.44 6.90 10.70
C VAL A 164 5.64 7.58 9.34
N VAL A 165 6.68 8.41 9.17
CA VAL A 165 7.02 9.11 7.93
C VAL A 165 7.17 8.14 6.75
N VAL A 166 7.89 7.04 6.91
CA VAL A 166 8.15 6.07 5.82
C VAL A 166 6.88 5.33 5.35
N ARG A 167 5.80 5.36 6.14
CA ARG A 167 4.51 4.72 5.81
C ARG A 167 3.49 5.69 5.20
N GLN A 168 3.80 6.98 5.09
CA GLN A 168 2.87 8.00 4.58
C GLN A 168 2.79 7.99 3.04
N GLU A 169 1.58 8.02 2.49
CA GLU A 169 1.38 7.91 1.03
C GLU A 169 2.11 9.00 0.20
N ASP A 170 2.22 10.24 0.71
CA ASP A 170 2.94 11.32 0.02
C ASP A 170 4.45 11.04 -0.11
N VAL A 171 5.06 10.46 0.94
CA VAL A 171 6.50 10.14 1.01
C VAL A 171 6.81 8.93 0.13
N ILE A 172 5.94 7.92 0.16
CA ILE A 172 5.99 6.77 -0.75
C ILE A 172 5.89 7.26 -2.20
N ASN A 173 4.94 8.13 -2.53
CA ASN A 173 4.79 8.68 -3.88
C ASN A 173 6.01 9.49 -4.34
N PHE A 174 6.55 10.37 -3.49
CA PHE A 174 7.74 11.16 -3.83
C PHE A 174 8.95 10.27 -4.11
N THR A 175 9.25 9.33 -3.20
CA THR A 175 10.39 8.40 -3.36
C THR A 175 10.21 7.45 -4.55
N PHE A 176 9.00 6.92 -4.78
CA PHE A 176 8.73 6.06 -5.93
C PHE A 176 8.78 6.83 -7.26
N THR A 177 8.39 8.11 -7.29
CA THR A 177 8.55 8.98 -8.48
C THR A 177 10.03 9.20 -8.80
N LEU A 178 10.87 9.42 -7.78
CA LEU A 178 12.30 9.61 -7.96
C LEU A 178 12.98 8.34 -8.51
N VAL A 179 12.62 7.17 -7.97
CA VAL A 179 13.08 5.86 -8.50
C VAL A 179 12.58 5.63 -9.93
N ALA A 180 11.29 5.85 -10.21
CA ALA A 180 10.70 5.62 -11.55
C ALA A 180 11.29 6.53 -12.65
N LYS A 181 11.85 7.70 -12.28
CA LYS A 181 12.57 8.61 -13.19
C LYS A 181 14.03 8.21 -13.45
N THR A 182 14.54 7.18 -12.79
CA THR A 182 15.91 6.71 -12.94
C THR A 182 16.07 5.90 -14.23
N SER A 183 17.13 6.16 -15.00
CA SER A 183 17.35 5.54 -16.32
C SER A 183 17.75 4.06 -16.23
N SER A 184 17.29 3.25 -17.20
CA SER A 184 17.73 1.85 -17.39
C SER A 184 19.16 1.70 -17.90
N ASN A 185 19.88 2.81 -18.10
CA ASN A 185 21.32 2.81 -18.38
C ASN A 185 22.18 2.58 -17.12
N LEU A 186 21.57 2.47 -15.93
CA LEU A 186 22.31 2.13 -14.71
C LEU A 186 22.89 0.70 -14.79
N PRO A 187 24.07 0.46 -14.18
CA PRO A 187 24.60 -0.89 -14.03
C PRO A 187 23.57 -1.83 -13.38
N MET A 188 23.36 -3.01 -13.96
CA MET A 188 22.32 -3.96 -13.55
C MET A 188 22.41 -4.39 -12.06
N TRP A 189 23.60 -4.34 -11.44
CA TRP A 189 23.73 -4.58 -10.00
C TRP A 189 23.08 -3.46 -9.15
N LEU A 190 23.16 -2.21 -9.60
CA LEU A 190 22.60 -1.04 -8.93
C LEU A 190 21.09 -0.94 -9.18
N GLY A 191 20.65 -1.19 -10.42
CA GLY A 191 19.23 -1.31 -10.76
C GLY A 191 18.52 -2.39 -9.92
N LYS A 192 19.20 -3.53 -9.66
CA LYS A 192 18.71 -4.57 -8.74
C LYS A 192 18.52 -4.09 -7.30
N ILE A 193 19.48 -3.34 -6.76
CA ILE A 193 19.41 -2.80 -5.39
C ILE A 193 18.30 -1.74 -5.28
N ILE A 194 18.20 -0.83 -6.26
CA ILE A 194 17.21 0.24 -6.29
C ILE A 194 15.79 -0.33 -6.37
N ALA A 195 15.54 -1.33 -7.21
CA ALA A 195 14.22 -1.96 -7.31
C ALA A 195 13.79 -2.68 -6.01
N ASP A 196 14.73 -3.22 -5.23
CA ASP A 196 14.45 -3.82 -3.92
C ASP A 196 14.05 -2.79 -2.83
N PHE A 197 14.10 -1.48 -3.10
CA PHE A 197 13.60 -0.41 -2.21
C PHE A 197 12.09 -0.52 -1.89
N HIS A 198 11.31 -1.25 -2.69
CA HIS A 198 9.89 -1.53 -2.39
C HIS A 198 9.70 -2.28 -1.05
N HIS A 199 10.75 -2.84 -0.46
CA HIS A 199 10.77 -3.43 0.89
C HIS A 199 11.02 -2.42 2.04
N TYR A 200 10.71 -1.13 1.85
CA TYR A 200 10.80 -0.08 2.88
C TYR A 200 10.10 -0.40 4.21
N GLY A 201 9.18 -1.38 4.24
CA GLY A 201 8.57 -1.91 5.44
C GLY A 201 9.57 -2.37 6.52
N GLY A 202 10.78 -2.80 6.12
CA GLY A 202 11.86 -3.15 7.05
C GLY A 202 12.40 -1.96 7.85
N PHE A 203 12.53 -0.78 7.25
CA PHE A 203 12.98 0.43 7.95
C PHE A 203 11.99 0.84 9.05
N HIS A 204 10.68 0.78 8.74
CA HIS A 204 9.61 1.02 9.72
C HIS A 204 9.73 0.10 10.95
N ILE A 205 9.93 -1.20 10.74
CA ILE A 205 9.99 -2.19 11.82
C ILE A 205 11.27 -2.04 12.64
N GLY A 206 12.40 -1.78 11.99
CA GLY A 206 13.67 -1.52 12.65
C GLY A 206 13.62 -0.27 13.54
N CYS A 207 13.01 0.81 13.05
CA CYS A 207 12.73 2.00 13.88
C CYS A 207 11.72 1.70 15.01
N ALA A 208 10.64 0.96 14.76
CA ALA A 208 9.63 0.64 15.79
C ALA A 208 10.19 -0.21 16.94
N ILE A 209 11.07 -1.19 16.66
CA ILE A 209 11.75 -1.95 17.71
C ILE A 209 12.82 -1.08 18.39
N SER A 210 13.53 -0.23 17.63
CA SER A 210 14.50 0.71 18.22
C SER A 210 13.84 1.71 19.18
N SER A 211 12.63 2.21 18.89
CA SER A 211 11.89 3.07 19.82
C SER A 211 11.43 2.32 21.07
N LEU A 212 10.99 1.07 20.96
CA LEU A 212 10.69 0.22 22.13
C LEU A 212 11.93 0.06 23.04
N LEU A 213 13.11 -0.20 22.46
CA LEU A 213 14.36 -0.35 23.24
C LEU A 213 14.79 0.97 23.90
N TRP A 214 14.81 2.08 23.16
CA TRP A 214 15.13 3.39 23.71
C TRP A 214 14.14 3.82 24.81
N TYR A 215 12.85 3.52 24.64
CA TYR A 215 11.85 3.86 25.65
C TYR A 215 11.92 2.97 26.88
N THR A 216 12.24 1.68 26.72
CA THR A 216 12.51 0.79 27.87
C THR A 216 13.68 1.33 28.71
N PHE A 217 14.72 1.85 28.06
CA PHE A 217 15.84 2.50 28.75
C PHE A 217 15.48 3.87 29.36
N PHE A 218 14.63 4.67 28.70
CA PHE A 218 14.06 5.89 29.29
C PHE A 218 13.30 5.59 30.59
N VAL A 219 12.32 4.67 30.54
CA VAL A 219 11.48 4.31 31.70
C VAL A 219 12.32 3.69 32.83
N TYR A 220 13.40 2.97 32.52
CA TYR A 220 14.35 2.51 33.54
C TYR A 220 15.03 3.68 34.29
N LEU A 221 15.58 4.66 33.56
CA LEU A 221 16.24 5.83 34.17
C LEU A 221 15.24 6.68 34.97
N ASP A 222 14.03 6.86 34.43
CA ASP A 222 12.94 7.59 35.08
C ASP A 222 12.48 6.89 36.38
N THR A 223 12.29 5.57 36.35
CA THR A 223 11.98 4.77 37.54
C THR A 223 13.04 4.90 38.64
N VAL A 224 14.33 4.96 38.27
CA VAL A 224 15.43 5.18 39.23
C VAL A 224 15.36 6.60 39.83
N ALA A 225 15.08 7.62 39.02
CA ALA A 225 14.91 9.00 39.50
C ALA A 225 13.69 9.14 40.43
N PHE A 226 12.57 8.49 40.09
CA PHE A 226 11.36 8.41 40.91
C PHE A 226 11.64 7.75 42.27
N ILE A 227 12.25 6.56 42.29
CA ILE A 227 12.57 5.82 43.52
C ILE A 227 13.51 6.62 44.43
N ASN A 228 14.50 7.32 43.87
CA ASN A 228 15.41 8.16 44.65
C ASN A 228 14.69 9.38 45.25
N SER A 229 13.77 9.99 44.51
CA SER A 229 12.95 11.11 45.00
C SER A 229 11.95 10.66 46.07
N GLN A 230 11.41 9.44 45.95
CA GLN A 230 10.54 8.82 46.94
C GLN A 230 11.29 8.55 48.26
N LYS A 231 12.51 8.00 48.18
CA LYS A 231 13.40 7.82 49.36
C LYS A 231 13.78 9.15 50.02
N ALA A 232 13.87 10.23 49.25
CA ALA A 232 14.14 11.58 49.75
C ALA A 232 12.89 12.31 50.28
N GLY A 233 11.69 11.71 50.21
CA GLY A 233 10.44 12.34 50.62
C GLY A 233 9.88 13.40 49.65
N ASN A 234 10.54 13.64 48.52
CA ASN A 234 10.26 14.74 47.59
C ASN A 234 9.31 14.36 46.44
N THR A 235 8.46 13.33 46.61
CA THR A 235 7.52 12.90 45.56
C THR A 235 6.32 13.83 45.46
N THR A 236 6.13 14.43 44.29
CA THR A 236 4.93 15.23 43.96
C THR A 236 3.88 14.39 43.24
N GLY A 237 2.64 14.88 43.19
CA GLY A 237 1.58 14.25 42.39
C GLY A 237 1.88 14.20 40.89
N SER A 238 2.65 15.17 40.35
CA SER A 238 3.04 15.16 38.94
C SER A 238 3.96 13.97 38.61
N MET A 239 4.90 13.61 39.50
CA MET A 239 5.78 12.45 39.31
C MET A 239 5.02 11.12 39.26
N TRP A 240 3.93 11.00 40.02
CA TRP A 240 3.05 9.82 39.95
C TRP A 240 2.31 9.74 38.61
N VAL A 241 1.81 10.85 38.07
CA VAL A 241 1.18 10.86 36.74
C VAL A 241 2.21 10.57 35.65
N ASP A 242 3.41 11.14 35.75
CA ASP A 242 4.51 10.95 34.80
C ASP A 242 4.86 9.46 34.68
N ILE A 243 5.23 8.80 35.80
CA ILE A 243 5.61 7.38 35.81
C ILE A 243 4.45 6.45 35.39
N ILE A 244 3.19 6.80 35.70
CA ILE A 244 2.02 6.05 35.21
C ILE A 244 1.89 6.18 33.68
N THR A 245 2.06 7.38 33.12
CA THR A 245 2.03 7.56 31.66
C THR A 245 3.21 6.87 30.96
N CYS A 246 4.39 6.85 31.59
CA CYS A 246 5.55 6.09 31.15
C CYS A 246 5.24 4.59 31.00
N TYR A 247 4.76 3.93 32.05
CA TYR A 247 4.42 2.51 31.99
C TYR A 247 3.22 2.22 31.06
N ALA A 248 2.23 3.13 30.99
CA ALA A 248 1.09 2.98 30.07
C ALA A 248 1.52 3.04 28.60
N PHE A 249 2.42 3.96 28.22
CA PHE A 249 2.95 4.00 26.85
C PHE A 249 3.84 2.79 26.56
N LEU A 250 4.72 2.41 27.49
CA LEU A 250 5.59 1.24 27.34
C LEU A 250 4.79 -0.04 27.09
N LEU A 251 3.70 -0.25 27.84
CA LEU A 251 2.78 -1.37 27.62
C LEU A 251 2.09 -1.30 26.25
N ALA A 252 1.66 -0.12 25.82
CA ALA A 252 0.98 0.06 24.53
C ALA A 252 1.93 -0.23 23.34
N ILE A 253 3.14 0.32 23.32
CA ILE A 253 4.11 0.06 22.25
C ILE A 253 4.58 -1.41 22.26
N PHE A 254 4.77 -2.01 23.44
CA PHE A 254 5.07 -3.44 23.56
C PHE A 254 3.94 -4.31 23.00
N ALA A 255 2.67 -4.04 23.32
CA ALA A 255 1.52 -4.78 22.81
C ALA A 255 1.39 -4.67 21.27
N VAL A 256 1.68 -3.50 20.69
CA VAL A 256 1.75 -3.32 19.23
C VAL A 256 2.90 -4.14 18.64
N CYS A 257 4.11 -4.11 19.22
CA CYS A 257 5.23 -4.92 18.75
C CYS A 257 4.96 -6.44 18.83
N VAL A 258 4.31 -6.91 19.90
CA VAL A 258 3.93 -8.33 20.06
C VAL A 258 2.88 -8.73 19.02
N THR A 259 1.80 -7.96 18.86
CA THR A 259 0.74 -8.29 17.88
C THR A 259 1.23 -8.18 16.43
N ALA A 260 2.18 -7.28 16.15
CA ALA A 260 2.83 -7.14 14.84
C ALA A 260 3.76 -8.31 14.46
N HIS A 261 4.17 -9.16 15.40
CA HIS A 261 5.06 -10.29 15.13
C HIS A 261 4.47 -11.19 14.03
N PRO A 262 5.21 -11.55 12.94
CA PRO A 262 4.61 -12.12 11.74
C PRO A 262 3.73 -13.38 11.96
N ARG A 263 4.11 -14.27 12.89
CA ARG A 263 3.29 -15.47 13.20
C ARG A 263 1.96 -15.12 13.89
N LEU A 264 1.91 -14.03 14.64
CA LEU A 264 0.72 -13.55 15.36
C LEU A 264 -0.15 -12.69 14.43
N ARG A 265 0.45 -11.73 13.71
CA ARG A 265 -0.24 -10.91 12.69
C ARG A 265 -0.95 -11.74 11.62
N VAL A 266 -0.35 -12.85 11.15
CA VAL A 266 -1.00 -13.74 10.16
C VAL A 266 -2.12 -14.59 10.80
N LYS A 267 -1.99 -15.00 12.07
CA LYS A 267 -3.01 -15.84 12.75
C LYS A 267 -4.18 -15.03 13.31
N PHE A 268 -3.94 -13.79 13.71
CA PHE A 268 -4.86 -12.92 14.44
C PHE A 268 -4.93 -11.52 13.79
N HIS A 269 -5.09 -11.48 12.46
CA HIS A 269 -5.03 -10.27 11.65
C HIS A 269 -5.88 -9.12 12.21
N ASN A 270 -7.15 -9.37 12.52
CA ASN A 270 -8.07 -8.35 13.03
C ASN A 270 -7.63 -7.83 14.42
N THR A 271 -7.11 -8.70 15.28
CA THR A 271 -6.55 -8.31 16.59
C THR A 271 -5.33 -7.41 16.41
N PHE A 272 -4.46 -7.72 15.44
CA PHE A 272 -3.33 -6.85 15.07
C PHE A 272 -3.84 -5.49 14.54
N GLU A 273 -4.77 -5.47 13.59
CA GLU A 273 -5.30 -4.23 13.00
C GLU A 273 -5.94 -3.33 14.06
N HIS A 274 -6.76 -3.89 14.96
CA HIS A 274 -7.37 -3.15 16.05
C HIS A 274 -6.35 -2.68 17.09
N THR A 275 -5.38 -3.52 17.49
CA THR A 275 -4.33 -3.13 18.45
C THR A 275 -3.46 -2.02 17.89
N HIS A 276 -3.03 -2.12 16.63
CA HIS A 276 -2.20 -1.11 15.98
C HIS A 276 -2.97 0.20 15.72
N ARG A 277 -4.28 0.14 15.41
CA ARG A 277 -5.09 1.36 15.21
C ARG A 277 -5.46 2.03 16.54
N PHE A 278 -6.19 1.35 17.40
CA PHE A 278 -6.74 1.94 18.62
C PHE A 278 -5.68 2.09 19.72
N GLY A 279 -4.78 1.12 19.85
CA GLY A 279 -3.60 1.24 20.71
C GLY A 279 -2.67 2.37 20.27
N GLY A 280 -2.51 2.58 18.96
CA GLY A 280 -1.77 3.72 18.40
C GLY A 280 -2.37 5.08 18.80
N TRP A 281 -3.69 5.26 18.67
CA TRP A 281 -4.38 6.47 19.13
C TRP A 281 -4.28 6.66 20.65
N THR A 282 -4.47 5.60 21.43
CA THR A 282 -4.37 5.63 22.89
C THR A 282 -2.97 6.04 23.33
N ALA A 283 -1.93 5.43 22.74
CA ALA A 283 -0.54 5.74 22.99
C ALA A 283 -0.19 7.21 22.64
N LEU A 284 -0.75 7.74 21.56
CA LEU A 284 -0.58 9.14 21.16
C LEU A 284 -1.16 10.11 22.20
N ILE A 285 -2.35 9.81 22.74
CA ILE A 285 -2.98 10.59 23.82
C ILE A 285 -2.12 10.54 25.10
N VAL A 286 -1.64 9.35 25.47
CA VAL A 286 -0.76 9.18 26.65
C VAL A 286 0.54 9.99 26.49
N LEU A 287 1.17 10.01 25.31
CA LEU A 287 2.37 10.83 25.07
C LEU A 287 2.10 12.34 25.20
N TRP A 288 0.93 12.83 24.78
CA TRP A 288 0.58 14.24 24.95
C TRP A 288 0.34 14.61 26.42
N ILE A 289 -0.26 13.72 27.22
CA ILE A 289 -0.43 13.91 28.66
C ILE A 289 0.95 13.92 29.35
N HIS A 290 1.79 12.92 29.08
CA HIS A 290 3.18 12.84 29.55
C HIS A 290 3.98 14.11 29.21
N ALA A 291 3.90 14.60 27.96
CA ALA A 291 4.58 15.82 27.53
C ALA A 291 4.13 17.07 28.32
N GLY A 292 2.83 17.19 28.61
CA GLY A 292 2.29 18.27 29.44
C GLY A 292 2.71 18.17 30.91
N VAL A 293 2.66 16.96 31.49
CA VAL A 293 2.97 16.68 32.91
C VAL A 293 4.46 16.91 33.20
N SER A 294 5.36 16.26 32.44
CA SER A 294 6.82 16.42 32.57
C SER A 294 7.26 17.88 32.40
N SER A 295 6.62 18.64 31.50
CA SER A 295 6.89 20.07 31.28
C SER A 295 6.27 21.01 32.32
N SER A 296 5.38 20.50 33.19
CA SER A 296 4.74 21.25 34.29
C SER A 296 5.40 21.00 35.66
N ALA A 297 6.42 20.14 35.73
CA ALA A 297 7.15 19.88 36.97
C ALA A 297 8.05 21.07 37.37
N PRO A 298 8.23 21.36 38.68
CA PRO A 298 9.08 22.47 39.13
C PRO A 298 10.52 22.34 38.62
N GLY A 299 11.01 23.36 37.92
CA GLY A 299 12.37 23.39 37.34
C GLY A 299 12.49 22.74 35.96
N SER A 300 11.43 22.12 35.41
CA SER A 300 11.43 21.68 34.02
C SER A 300 11.49 22.85 33.04
N PRO A 301 12.19 22.71 31.89
CA PRO A 301 12.09 23.68 30.80
C PRO A 301 10.69 23.63 30.17
N ALA A 302 10.25 24.76 29.62
CA ALA A 302 8.96 24.87 28.94
C ALA A 302 8.82 23.85 27.79
N MET A 303 7.60 23.34 27.57
CA MET A 303 7.32 22.21 26.68
C MET A 303 7.87 22.40 25.24
N GLN A 304 7.87 23.63 24.72
CA GLN A 304 8.37 23.97 23.38
C GLN A 304 9.90 23.85 23.24
N ALA A 305 10.66 23.87 24.34
CA ALA A 305 12.11 23.69 24.34
C ALA A 305 12.54 22.23 24.18
N ASN A 306 11.62 21.26 24.37
CA ASN A 306 11.93 19.84 24.24
C ASN A 306 11.71 19.36 22.80
N ALA A 307 12.80 18.97 22.12
CA ALA A 307 12.76 18.45 20.75
C ALA A 307 11.83 17.23 20.56
N ALA A 308 11.62 16.42 21.60
CA ALA A 308 10.69 15.29 21.54
C ALA A 308 9.23 15.72 21.33
N VAL A 309 8.84 16.92 21.79
CA VAL A 309 7.48 17.46 21.61
C VAL A 309 7.22 17.84 20.15
N TRP A 310 8.21 18.42 19.47
CA TRP A 310 8.09 18.72 18.04
C TRP A 310 8.02 17.46 17.18
N LEU A 311 8.74 16.39 17.56
CA LEU A 311 8.65 15.08 16.94
C LEU A 311 7.29 14.40 17.21
N LEU A 312 6.72 14.57 18.41
CA LEU A 312 5.35 14.14 18.75
C LEU A 312 4.29 14.92 17.95
N ALA A 313 4.46 16.24 17.79
CA ALA A 313 3.58 17.08 16.97
C ALA A 313 3.63 16.69 15.49
N GLY A 314 4.82 16.49 14.93
CA GLY A 314 5.02 15.97 13.57
C GLY A 314 4.39 14.59 13.38
N THR A 315 4.59 13.68 14.33
CA THR A 315 3.96 12.35 14.33
C THR A 315 2.43 12.45 14.34
N THR A 316 1.89 13.28 15.22
CA THR A 316 0.44 13.55 15.36
C THR A 316 -0.15 14.07 14.05
N PHE A 317 0.49 15.06 13.43
CA PHE A 317 0.06 15.62 12.15
C PHE A 317 0.06 14.57 11.04
N ILE A 318 1.11 13.77 10.91
CA ILE A 318 1.21 12.74 9.86
C ILE A 318 0.19 11.62 10.06
N ILE A 319 -0.13 11.24 11.31
CA ILE A 319 -1.19 10.26 11.62
C ILE A 319 -2.58 10.81 11.26
N ILE A 320 -2.86 12.10 11.53
CA ILE A 320 -4.15 12.75 11.25
C ILE A 320 -4.35 13.02 9.74
N LEU A 321 -3.30 13.44 9.03
CA LEU A 321 -3.38 13.95 7.65
C LEU A 321 -4.15 13.05 6.65
N PRO A 322 -4.08 11.71 6.68
CA PRO A 322 -4.86 10.87 5.77
C PRO A 322 -6.36 10.80 6.11
N TRP A 323 -6.75 11.04 7.37
CA TRP A 323 -8.16 11.08 7.79
C TRP A 323 -8.87 12.31 7.21
N THR A 324 -8.18 13.46 7.13
CA THR A 324 -8.72 14.68 6.49
C THR A 324 -8.89 14.54 4.96
N ARG A 325 -8.26 13.52 4.38
CA ARG A 325 -8.29 13.18 2.94
C ARG A 325 -9.25 12.04 2.59
N MET A 326 -10.04 11.55 3.54
CA MET A 326 -11.10 10.59 3.30
C MET A 326 -12.28 11.25 2.58
N ARG A 327 -12.88 10.57 1.61
CA ARG A 327 -14.11 11.00 0.93
C ARG A 327 -15.03 9.81 0.68
N LYS A 328 -16.33 9.98 0.91
CA LYS A 328 -17.35 9.04 0.44
C LYS A 328 -17.68 9.41 -1.00
N VAL A 329 -17.64 8.44 -1.91
CA VAL A 329 -17.90 8.63 -3.35
C VAL A 329 -18.98 7.66 -3.83
N PRO A 330 -19.79 8.02 -4.82
CA PRO A 330 -20.66 7.07 -5.51
C PRO A 330 -19.82 6.04 -6.28
N ILE A 331 -20.36 4.85 -6.46
CA ILE A 331 -19.72 3.77 -7.22
C ILE A 331 -20.69 3.14 -8.21
N THR A 332 -20.16 2.61 -9.30
CA THR A 332 -20.86 1.73 -10.24
C THR A 332 -20.25 0.35 -10.14
N THR A 333 -21.06 -0.69 -9.95
CA THR A 333 -20.59 -2.06 -9.78
C THR A 333 -21.07 -2.97 -10.91
N GLU A 334 -20.15 -3.75 -11.46
CA GLU A 334 -20.34 -4.62 -12.62
C GLU A 334 -19.86 -6.02 -12.22
N LEU A 335 -20.75 -7.00 -12.27
CA LEU A 335 -20.42 -8.38 -11.90
C LEU A 335 -19.64 -9.04 -13.05
N VAL A 336 -18.36 -9.35 -12.79
CA VAL A 336 -17.45 -9.95 -13.78
C VAL A 336 -17.61 -11.47 -13.77
N SER A 337 -17.75 -12.07 -12.59
CA SER A 337 -18.01 -13.50 -12.40
C SER A 337 -18.75 -13.74 -11.07
N ALA A 338 -19.16 -14.98 -10.79
CA ALA A 338 -19.67 -15.35 -9.46
C ALA A 338 -18.65 -15.16 -8.30
N ARG A 339 -17.38 -14.87 -8.61
CA ARG A 339 -16.28 -14.62 -7.67
C ARG A 339 -15.58 -13.27 -7.87
N GLU A 340 -15.90 -12.51 -8.92
CA GLU A 340 -15.26 -11.24 -9.25
C GLU A 340 -16.28 -10.11 -9.47
N VAL A 341 -16.05 -8.96 -8.84
CA VAL A 341 -16.79 -7.71 -9.11
C VAL A 341 -15.82 -6.60 -9.51
N LYS A 342 -16.20 -5.82 -10.53
CA LYS A 342 -15.53 -4.60 -10.97
C LYS A 342 -16.26 -3.41 -10.37
N LEU A 343 -15.52 -2.53 -9.71
CA LEU A 343 -16.04 -1.35 -9.02
C LEU A 343 -15.40 -0.11 -9.64
N THR A 344 -16.20 0.70 -10.33
CA THR A 344 -15.83 1.98 -10.93
C THR A 344 -16.19 3.13 -10.00
N PHE A 345 -15.32 4.12 -9.86
CA PHE A 345 -15.45 5.27 -8.97
C PHE A 345 -14.87 6.55 -9.61
N PRO A 346 -15.37 7.74 -9.25
CA PRO A 346 -14.88 9.00 -9.81
C PRO A 346 -13.47 9.35 -9.29
N PHE A 347 -12.51 9.47 -10.19
CA PHE A 347 -11.15 9.92 -9.90
C PHE A 347 -10.50 10.53 -11.16
N LYS A 348 -10.63 11.86 -11.30
CA LYS A 348 -9.96 12.63 -12.34
C LYS A 348 -8.44 12.45 -12.29
N ASN A 349 -7.84 12.17 -13.46
CA ASN A 349 -6.41 11.94 -13.66
C ASN A 349 -5.81 10.91 -12.68
N MET A 350 -6.47 9.75 -12.57
CA MET A 350 -5.98 8.64 -11.75
C MET A 350 -4.55 8.22 -12.17
N PRO A 351 -3.55 8.24 -11.27
CA PRO A 351 -2.22 7.75 -11.59
C PRO A 351 -2.22 6.24 -11.84
N TYR A 352 -1.42 5.83 -12.84
CA TYR A 352 -1.10 4.44 -13.11
C TYR A 352 -0.27 3.80 -11.98
N THR A 353 -0.08 2.48 -12.03
CA THR A 353 0.75 1.68 -11.10
C THR A 353 0.49 1.98 -9.61
N SER A 354 -0.75 2.33 -9.28
CA SER A 354 -1.15 2.84 -7.96
C SER A 354 -2.13 1.94 -7.23
N THR A 355 -2.27 2.18 -5.93
CA THR A 355 -3.08 1.43 -4.97
C THR A 355 -3.85 2.42 -4.10
N MET A 356 -5.13 2.18 -3.86
CA MET A 356 -5.96 2.98 -2.96
C MET A 356 -6.54 2.11 -1.85
N ARG A 357 -6.87 2.76 -0.73
CA ARG A 357 -7.59 2.14 0.39
C ARG A 357 -9.08 2.48 0.30
N PHE A 358 -9.90 1.45 0.40
CA PHE A 358 -11.35 1.48 0.28
C PHE A 358 -11.99 0.96 1.57
N SER A 359 -13.17 1.46 1.95
CA SER A 359 -13.86 1.04 3.17
C SER A 359 -15.38 1.20 3.10
N LEU A 360 -16.10 0.31 3.79
CA LEU A 360 -17.52 0.48 4.11
C LEU A 360 -17.67 1.22 5.45
N ASN A 361 -16.90 0.79 6.47
CA ASN A 361 -16.83 1.41 7.79
C ASN A 361 -15.42 2.00 8.04
N PRO A 362 -15.21 3.31 7.81
CA PRO A 362 -13.87 3.93 7.79
C PRO A 362 -13.17 3.99 9.15
N ILE A 363 -13.88 3.67 10.24
CA ILE A 363 -13.30 3.56 11.59
C ILE A 363 -12.76 2.13 11.82
N MET A 364 -13.47 1.12 11.30
CA MET A 364 -13.24 -0.29 11.65
C MET A 364 -12.33 -1.05 10.67
N GLU A 365 -12.34 -0.73 9.38
CA GLU A 365 -11.63 -1.52 8.35
C GLU A 365 -11.15 -0.68 7.17
N TRP A 366 -10.05 -1.09 6.52
CA TRP A 366 -9.55 -0.50 5.27
C TRP A 366 -8.88 -1.54 4.37
N HIS A 367 -9.44 -1.76 3.18
CA HIS A 367 -8.98 -2.76 2.22
C HIS A 367 -8.23 -2.11 1.07
N ALA A 368 -7.04 -2.61 0.73
CA ALA A 368 -6.18 -2.01 -0.30
C ALA A 368 -6.35 -2.73 -1.65
N PHE A 369 -6.68 -1.96 -2.70
CA PHE A 369 -6.84 -2.47 -4.07
C PHE A 369 -6.05 -1.62 -5.07
N ALA A 370 -5.45 -2.28 -6.07
CA ALA A 370 -4.77 -1.60 -7.14
C ALA A 370 -5.75 -1.01 -8.15
N THR A 371 -5.49 0.24 -8.53
CA THR A 371 -6.41 1.11 -9.28
C THR A 371 -6.01 1.20 -10.74
N ILE A 372 -6.99 1.04 -11.62
CA ILE A 372 -6.83 1.06 -13.08
C ILE A 372 -7.57 2.31 -13.60
N PRO A 373 -6.87 3.29 -14.20
CA PRO A 373 -7.53 4.45 -14.80
C PRO A 373 -8.45 4.04 -15.96
N ASN A 374 -9.61 4.69 -16.12
CA ASN A 374 -10.40 4.53 -17.34
C ASN A 374 -9.85 5.42 -18.46
N ALA A 375 -10.30 5.16 -19.70
CA ALA A 375 -9.89 5.95 -20.87
C ALA A 375 -10.54 7.35 -20.91
N ASP A 376 -11.52 7.62 -20.03
CA ASP A 376 -12.23 8.89 -19.91
C ASP A 376 -11.41 10.00 -19.21
N GLY A 377 -10.36 9.64 -18.45
CA GLY A 377 -9.60 10.57 -17.62
C GLY A 377 -10.32 11.06 -16.36
N GLU A 378 -11.61 10.74 -16.16
CA GLU A 378 -12.44 11.21 -15.05
C GLU A 378 -12.76 10.11 -14.02
N SER A 379 -12.63 8.83 -14.40
CA SER A 379 -12.92 7.69 -13.53
C SER A 379 -11.79 6.65 -13.49
N ALA A 380 -11.88 5.77 -12.50
CA ALA A 380 -11.00 4.63 -12.33
C ALA A 380 -11.80 3.44 -11.81
N TYR A 381 -11.24 2.24 -11.91
CA TYR A 381 -11.84 1.03 -11.36
C TYR A 381 -10.85 0.14 -10.61
N ILE A 382 -11.41 -0.72 -9.78
CA ILE A 382 -10.72 -1.86 -9.15
C ILE A 382 -11.45 -3.16 -9.52
N VAL A 383 -10.70 -4.26 -9.53
CA VAL A 383 -11.26 -5.62 -9.66
C VAL A 383 -11.08 -6.34 -8.33
N ILE A 384 -12.15 -6.90 -7.79
CA ILE A 384 -12.21 -7.50 -6.46
C ILE A 384 -12.59 -8.98 -6.60
N SER A 385 -11.67 -9.88 -6.27
CA SER A 385 -11.97 -11.31 -6.12
C SER A 385 -12.46 -11.68 -4.72
N GLN A 386 -13.27 -12.72 -4.65
CA GLN A 386 -13.68 -13.39 -3.41
C GLN A 386 -12.45 -13.92 -2.65
N ALA A 387 -12.25 -13.49 -1.41
CA ALA A 387 -11.07 -13.80 -0.60
C ALA A 387 -11.35 -13.79 0.91
N GLY A 388 -12.16 -12.84 1.37
CA GLY A 388 -12.60 -12.72 2.78
C GLY A 388 -14.03 -12.18 2.84
N ASP A 389 -14.58 -12.05 4.04
CA ASP A 389 -16.02 -11.75 4.20
C ASP A 389 -16.41 -10.36 3.66
N TRP A 390 -15.49 -9.39 3.71
CA TRP A 390 -15.67 -8.10 3.05
C TRP A 390 -15.81 -8.21 1.53
N THR A 391 -14.94 -8.97 0.86
CA THR A 391 -15.03 -9.13 -0.60
C THR A 391 -16.22 -10.00 -1.01
N LYS A 392 -16.60 -11.01 -0.19
CA LYS A 392 -17.88 -11.74 -0.35
C LYS A 392 -19.08 -10.79 -0.29
N ALA A 393 -19.12 -9.89 0.68
CA ALA A 393 -20.20 -8.91 0.83
C ALA A 393 -20.24 -7.91 -0.35
N MET A 394 -19.07 -7.43 -0.80
CA MET A 394 -18.97 -6.53 -1.95
C MET A 394 -19.47 -7.16 -3.27
N ILE A 395 -19.26 -8.48 -3.45
CA ILE A 395 -19.74 -9.22 -4.63
C ILE A 395 -21.25 -9.51 -4.52
N LYS A 396 -21.73 -9.98 -3.35
CA LYS A 396 -23.13 -10.42 -3.17
C LYS A 396 -24.12 -9.26 -3.02
N THR A 397 -23.70 -8.18 -2.37
CA THR A 397 -24.53 -7.02 -2.01
C THR A 397 -23.70 -5.74 -2.12
N PRO A 398 -23.34 -5.31 -3.35
CA PRO A 398 -22.58 -4.08 -3.55
C PRO A 398 -23.36 -2.85 -3.03
N PRO A 399 -22.68 -1.87 -2.40
CA PRO A 399 -23.29 -0.62 -1.98
C PRO A 399 -23.37 0.37 -3.15
N THR A 400 -24.11 1.47 -2.99
CA THR A 400 -24.10 2.58 -3.96
C THR A 400 -22.94 3.56 -3.78
N HIS A 401 -22.25 3.48 -2.64
CA HIS A 401 -21.17 4.40 -2.25
C HIS A 401 -20.08 3.68 -1.44
N ILE A 402 -18.84 4.14 -1.54
CA ILE A 402 -17.70 3.64 -0.76
C ILE A 402 -16.87 4.80 -0.20
N TRP A 403 -16.13 4.57 0.89
CA TRP A 403 -15.11 5.51 1.35
C TRP A 403 -13.79 5.24 0.65
N ILE A 404 -13.15 6.29 0.14
CA ILE A 404 -11.80 6.27 -0.42
C ILE A 404 -10.88 7.19 0.40
N ARG A 405 -9.60 6.81 0.51
CA ARG A 405 -8.52 7.61 1.11
C ARG A 405 -7.57 8.09 0.01
N LYS A 406 -7.24 9.39 0.00
CA LYS A 406 -6.32 10.02 -0.97
C LYS A 406 -4.98 10.44 -0.31
N PRO A 407 -3.88 10.56 -1.08
CA PRO A 407 -3.73 10.17 -2.49
C PRO A 407 -3.73 8.65 -2.67
N ALA A 408 -3.74 8.20 -3.92
CA ALA A 408 -3.34 6.83 -4.22
C ALA A 408 -1.83 6.68 -4.00
N ALA A 409 -1.38 5.53 -3.49
CA ALA A 409 0.04 5.24 -3.30
C ALA A 409 0.55 4.36 -4.45
N MET A 410 1.66 4.77 -5.09
CA MET A 410 2.31 3.94 -6.10
C MET A 410 2.81 2.61 -5.50
N ASN A 411 2.77 1.57 -6.33
CA ASN A 411 3.28 0.25 -6.01
C ASN A 411 4.55 -0.07 -6.82
N PHE A 412 5.19 -1.20 -6.52
CA PHE A 412 6.50 -1.59 -7.07
C PHE A 412 6.54 -1.69 -8.60
N LEU A 413 5.39 -1.80 -9.29
CA LEU A 413 5.34 -1.79 -10.76
C LEU A 413 5.73 -0.43 -11.36
N ALA A 414 5.70 0.66 -10.57
CA ALA A 414 6.27 1.95 -10.98
C ALA A 414 7.78 1.88 -11.28
N PHE A 415 8.48 0.82 -10.85
CA PHE A 415 9.90 0.62 -11.10
C PHE A 415 10.18 -0.10 -12.44
N SER A 416 9.15 -0.36 -13.27
CA SER A 416 9.33 -0.96 -14.60
C SER A 416 10.34 -0.23 -15.51
N PRO A 417 10.47 1.13 -15.49
CA PRO A 417 11.39 1.83 -16.40
C PRO A 417 12.88 1.57 -16.13
N LEU A 418 13.24 1.02 -14.97
CA LEU A 418 14.63 0.69 -14.59
C LEU A 418 15.25 -0.41 -15.47
N PHE A 419 14.44 -1.14 -16.23
CA PHE A 419 14.87 -2.32 -16.99
C PHE A 419 14.62 -2.14 -18.49
N ASN A 420 15.48 -2.76 -19.30
CA ASN A 420 15.37 -2.81 -20.77
C ASN A 420 14.55 -4.00 -21.26
N SER A 421 14.34 -5.02 -20.40
CA SER A 421 13.44 -6.13 -20.71
C SER A 421 12.76 -6.73 -19.47
N LEU A 422 11.47 -7.07 -19.59
CA LEU A 422 10.60 -7.44 -18.47
C LEU A 422 9.75 -8.68 -18.75
N LEU A 423 9.56 -9.49 -17.71
CA LEU A 423 8.50 -10.49 -17.61
C LEU A 423 7.48 -10.09 -16.54
N LEU A 424 6.24 -9.86 -16.96
CA LEU A 424 5.13 -9.49 -16.10
C LEU A 424 4.28 -10.73 -15.79
N VAL A 425 4.32 -11.22 -14.55
CA VAL A 425 3.69 -12.47 -14.11
C VAL A 425 2.48 -12.20 -13.21
N ALA A 426 1.29 -12.62 -13.63
CA ALA A 426 0.06 -12.46 -12.86
C ALA A 426 -0.67 -13.80 -12.62
N THR A 427 -1.43 -13.90 -11.52
CA THR A 427 -2.44 -14.97 -11.37
C THR A 427 -3.80 -14.46 -10.92
N GLY A 428 -4.88 -14.95 -11.55
CA GLY A 428 -6.26 -14.51 -11.31
C GLY A 428 -6.42 -12.99 -11.48
N ALA A 429 -7.28 -12.38 -10.66
CA ALA A 429 -7.42 -10.92 -10.56
C ALA A 429 -6.15 -10.19 -10.06
N GLY A 430 -5.09 -10.92 -9.68
CA GLY A 430 -3.75 -10.36 -9.51
C GLY A 430 -3.18 -9.69 -10.77
N ILE A 431 -3.83 -9.84 -11.93
CA ILE A 431 -3.57 -9.03 -13.13
C ILE A 431 -3.91 -7.54 -12.93
N GLY A 432 -4.80 -7.17 -12.00
CA GLY A 432 -5.31 -5.81 -11.82
C GLY A 432 -4.24 -4.69 -11.78
N PRO A 433 -3.19 -4.76 -10.94
CA PRO A 433 -2.11 -3.77 -10.94
C PRO A 433 -1.33 -3.76 -12.27
N MET A 434 -1.25 -4.89 -12.97
CA MET A 434 -0.58 -4.98 -14.27
C MET A 434 -1.43 -4.37 -15.39
N LEU A 435 -2.76 -4.42 -15.35
CA LEU A 435 -3.60 -3.68 -16.30
C LEU A 435 -3.35 -2.16 -16.20
N SER A 436 -3.10 -1.67 -14.99
CA SER A 436 -2.68 -0.30 -14.72
C SER A 436 -1.25 -0.03 -15.26
N LEU A 437 -0.32 -0.97 -15.14
CA LEU A 437 1.01 -0.84 -15.75
C LEU A 437 0.95 -0.85 -17.30
N LEU A 438 0.31 -1.84 -17.90
CA LEU A 438 0.26 -2.11 -19.34
C LEU A 438 -0.33 -0.94 -20.14
N ARG A 439 -1.27 -0.20 -19.54
CA ARG A 439 -1.89 1.00 -20.13
C ARG A 439 -1.15 2.32 -19.83
N SER A 440 -0.07 2.28 -19.05
CA SER A 440 0.66 3.48 -18.64
C SER A 440 1.55 4.06 -19.77
N PRO A 441 1.80 5.38 -19.77
CA PRO A 441 2.79 6.00 -20.64
C PRO A 441 4.18 5.33 -20.54
N ALA A 442 4.58 4.86 -19.35
CA ALA A 442 5.86 4.18 -19.16
C ALA A 442 6.01 2.93 -20.04
N ILE A 443 4.96 2.12 -20.18
CA ILE A 443 4.98 0.94 -21.06
C ILE A 443 4.95 1.34 -22.54
N ALA A 444 4.20 2.39 -22.91
CA ALA A 444 4.22 2.94 -24.27
C ALA A 444 5.61 3.50 -24.63
N ASP A 445 6.28 4.17 -23.71
CA ASP A 445 7.64 4.72 -23.86
C ASP A 445 8.67 3.61 -23.99
N MET A 446 8.57 2.57 -23.15
CA MET A 446 9.40 1.36 -23.27
C MET A 446 9.23 0.69 -24.63
N LYS A 447 7.99 0.52 -25.13
CA LYS A 447 7.74 -0.01 -26.48
C LYS A 447 8.34 0.88 -27.58
N ARG A 448 8.24 2.21 -27.50
CA ARG A 448 8.90 3.12 -28.46
C ARG A 448 10.43 3.09 -28.40
N GLN A 449 11.00 2.73 -27.24
CA GLN A 449 12.44 2.49 -27.05
C GLN A 449 12.90 1.08 -27.51
N GLY A 450 12.01 0.25 -28.08
CA GLY A 450 12.33 -1.12 -28.48
C GLY A 450 12.53 -2.11 -27.32
N LYS A 451 12.17 -1.71 -26.08
CA LYS A 451 12.34 -2.55 -24.88
C LYS A 451 11.37 -3.74 -24.89
N LYS A 452 11.88 -4.92 -24.52
CA LYS A 452 11.15 -6.19 -24.65
C LYS A 452 10.30 -6.47 -23.42
N ILE A 453 8.98 -6.41 -23.56
CA ILE A 453 8.02 -6.72 -22.49
C ILE A 453 7.27 -8.00 -22.89
N LYS A 454 7.29 -9.00 -21.99
CA LYS A 454 6.52 -10.24 -22.11
C LYS A 454 5.56 -10.39 -20.93
N VAL A 455 4.40 -11.01 -21.16
CA VAL A 455 3.37 -11.24 -20.15
C VAL A 455 3.12 -12.74 -19.96
N MET A 456 3.00 -13.16 -18.69
CA MET A 456 2.52 -14.48 -18.31
C MET A 456 1.34 -14.36 -17.35
N TRP A 457 0.20 -14.98 -17.67
CA TRP A 457 -1.01 -14.90 -16.85
C TRP A 457 -1.66 -16.27 -16.64
N CYS A 458 -1.89 -16.66 -15.39
CA CYS A 458 -2.59 -17.90 -15.05
C CYS A 458 -3.93 -17.58 -14.35
N VAL A 459 -5.05 -17.96 -14.98
CA VAL A 459 -6.41 -17.64 -14.53
C VAL A 459 -7.34 -18.82 -14.77
N TYR A 460 -8.58 -18.79 -14.26
CA TYR A 460 -9.60 -19.77 -14.57
C TYR A 460 -10.41 -19.30 -15.79
N GLN A 461 -10.49 -20.13 -16.83
CA GLN A 461 -11.16 -19.82 -18.11
C GLN A 461 -10.72 -18.47 -18.72
N PRO A 462 -9.44 -18.29 -19.11
CA PRO A 462 -8.93 -17.03 -19.66
C PRO A 462 -9.76 -16.50 -20.83
N ASP A 463 -10.29 -17.38 -21.68
CA ASP A 463 -11.07 -17.05 -22.88
C ASP A 463 -12.57 -16.86 -22.62
N ALA A 464 -12.99 -16.78 -21.35
CA ALA A 464 -14.35 -16.39 -21.00
C ALA A 464 -14.59 -14.91 -21.34
N PRO A 465 -15.78 -14.51 -21.84
CA PRO A 465 -16.03 -13.14 -22.29
C PRO A 465 -15.73 -12.04 -21.25
N HIS A 466 -15.89 -12.35 -19.96
CA HIS A 466 -15.60 -11.40 -18.87
C HIS A 466 -14.10 -11.07 -18.71
N TRP A 467 -13.21 -11.83 -19.34
CA TRP A 467 -11.76 -11.56 -19.40
C TRP A 467 -11.30 -10.94 -20.72
N GLN A 468 -12.19 -10.73 -21.70
CA GLN A 468 -11.81 -10.19 -23.02
C GLN A 468 -11.01 -8.88 -22.89
N PHE A 469 -11.50 -7.94 -22.07
CA PHE A 469 -10.83 -6.66 -21.82
C PHE A 469 -9.40 -6.82 -21.26
N VAL A 470 -9.13 -7.89 -20.52
CA VAL A 470 -7.77 -8.21 -20.02
C VAL A 470 -6.90 -8.74 -21.14
N GLN A 471 -7.44 -9.66 -21.95
CA GLN A 471 -6.71 -10.20 -23.10
C GLN A 471 -6.36 -9.11 -24.12
N ASP A 472 -7.26 -8.15 -24.37
CA ASP A 472 -7.04 -7.01 -25.26
C ASP A 472 -5.90 -6.10 -24.75
N ILE A 473 -5.93 -5.74 -23.45
CA ILE A 473 -4.88 -4.93 -22.81
C ILE A 473 -3.53 -5.65 -22.82
N ILE A 474 -3.50 -6.97 -22.64
CA ILE A 474 -2.27 -7.77 -22.70
C ILE A 474 -1.73 -7.78 -24.14
N ARG A 475 -2.55 -8.16 -25.14
CA ARG A 475 -2.09 -8.29 -26.54
C ARG A 475 -1.69 -6.97 -27.20
N ALA A 476 -2.25 -5.84 -26.75
CA ALA A 476 -1.79 -4.52 -27.15
C ALA A 476 -0.32 -4.22 -26.74
N VAL A 477 0.19 -4.89 -25.70
CA VAL A 477 1.59 -4.76 -25.24
C VAL A 477 2.45 -5.90 -25.78
N ASP A 478 2.06 -7.14 -25.52
CA ASP A 478 2.75 -8.37 -25.94
C ASP A 478 1.86 -9.20 -26.87
N PRO A 479 2.12 -9.21 -28.19
CA PRO A 479 1.28 -9.91 -29.16
C PRO A 479 1.19 -11.44 -28.96
N ASP A 480 2.12 -12.02 -28.21
CA ASP A 480 2.29 -13.46 -27.99
C ASP A 480 2.47 -13.77 -26.48
N PRO A 481 1.43 -13.58 -25.65
CA PRO A 481 1.52 -13.74 -24.21
C PRO A 481 1.32 -15.20 -23.78
N ARG A 482 2.05 -15.69 -22.77
CA ARG A 482 1.81 -17.03 -22.21
C ARG A 482 0.63 -16.99 -21.22
N ILE A 483 -0.56 -17.35 -21.71
CA ILE A 483 -1.78 -17.42 -20.91
C ILE A 483 -2.09 -18.89 -20.59
N PHE A 484 -2.33 -19.20 -19.31
CA PHE A 484 -2.60 -20.54 -18.81
C PHE A 484 -4.00 -20.64 -18.18
N ASP A 485 -4.82 -21.57 -18.68
CA ASP A 485 -6.09 -21.92 -18.05
C ASP A 485 -5.89 -22.92 -16.89
N SER A 486 -6.00 -22.40 -15.67
CA SER A 486 -5.92 -23.20 -14.44
C SER A 486 -7.00 -24.29 -14.31
N LYS A 487 -8.07 -24.26 -15.11
CA LYS A 487 -9.04 -25.37 -15.25
C LYS A 487 -8.39 -26.63 -15.85
N GLN A 488 -7.39 -26.46 -16.71
CA GLN A 488 -6.66 -27.57 -17.37
C GLN A 488 -5.49 -28.09 -16.49
N GLY A 489 -5.25 -27.44 -15.35
CA GLY A 489 -4.14 -27.68 -14.45
C GLY A 489 -3.41 -26.38 -14.13
N ARG A 490 -2.88 -26.25 -12.91
CA ARG A 490 -2.05 -25.09 -12.54
C ARG A 490 -0.59 -25.39 -12.91
N PRO A 491 0.07 -24.56 -13.75
CA PRO A 491 1.48 -24.76 -14.09
C PRO A 491 2.37 -24.51 -12.87
N ASP A 492 3.61 -25.00 -12.92
CA ASP A 492 4.69 -24.47 -12.07
C ASP A 492 5.02 -23.05 -12.53
N VAL A 493 4.38 -22.07 -11.88
CA VAL A 493 4.54 -20.65 -12.17
C VAL A 493 6.01 -20.21 -11.99
N ALA A 494 6.76 -20.81 -11.06
CA ALA A 494 8.17 -20.47 -10.84
C ALA A 494 9.09 -21.09 -11.91
N GLY A 495 8.82 -22.34 -12.30
CA GLY A 495 9.43 -23.02 -13.44
C GLY A 495 9.22 -22.28 -14.76
N GLU A 496 7.97 -22.02 -15.15
CA GLU A 496 7.61 -21.28 -16.37
C GLU A 496 8.20 -19.87 -16.39
N THR A 497 8.13 -19.13 -15.28
CA THR A 497 8.77 -17.80 -15.17
C THR A 497 10.28 -17.90 -15.45
N THR A 498 10.95 -18.89 -14.85
CA THR A 498 12.39 -19.09 -15.00
C THR A 498 12.75 -19.55 -16.41
N TYR A 499 11.88 -20.31 -17.06
CA TYR A 499 12.02 -20.71 -18.46
C TYR A 499 11.88 -19.50 -19.39
N MET A 500 10.75 -18.79 -19.34
CA MET A 500 10.48 -17.60 -20.16
C MET A 500 11.55 -16.53 -20.01
N MET A 501 12.02 -16.27 -18.78
CA MET A 501 13.06 -15.28 -18.53
C MET A 501 14.37 -15.62 -19.26
N LYS A 502 14.74 -16.91 -19.31
CA LYS A 502 15.94 -17.40 -20.00
C LYS A 502 15.74 -17.44 -21.52
N GLU A 503 14.65 -18.04 -21.99
CA GLU A 503 14.26 -18.13 -23.41
C GLU A 503 14.23 -16.75 -24.07
N ALA A 504 13.56 -15.78 -23.43
CA ALA A 504 13.35 -14.47 -24.01
C ALA A 504 14.45 -13.44 -23.66
N GLY A 505 15.47 -13.81 -22.87
CA GLY A 505 16.59 -12.92 -22.50
C GLY A 505 16.15 -11.70 -21.68
N LEU A 506 15.30 -11.93 -20.67
CA LEU A 506 14.64 -10.86 -19.91
C LEU A 506 15.45 -10.47 -18.66
N GLU A 507 15.67 -9.17 -18.46
CA GLU A 507 16.47 -8.64 -17.35
C GLU A 507 15.83 -8.88 -15.98
N ALA A 508 14.51 -8.62 -15.87
CA ALA A 508 13.79 -8.68 -14.61
C ALA A 508 12.37 -9.24 -14.73
N VAL A 509 11.92 -9.85 -13.62
CA VAL A 509 10.55 -10.34 -13.41
C VAL A 509 9.82 -9.41 -12.44
N MET A 510 8.56 -9.11 -12.71
CA MET A 510 7.64 -8.52 -11.73
C MET A 510 6.42 -9.42 -11.57
N VAL A 511 6.11 -9.85 -10.34
CA VAL A 511 5.06 -10.85 -10.05
C VAL A 511 3.99 -10.33 -9.09
N VAL A 512 2.72 -10.42 -9.52
CA VAL A 512 1.54 -10.19 -8.66
C VAL A 512 0.71 -11.47 -8.59
N SER A 513 0.72 -12.08 -7.42
CA SER A 513 0.04 -13.34 -7.14
C SER A 513 -0.37 -13.39 -5.67
N ASN A 514 -0.74 -14.57 -5.17
CA ASN A 514 -0.86 -14.79 -3.72
C ASN A 514 0.53 -14.89 -3.03
N PRO A 515 0.61 -14.77 -1.69
CA PRO A 515 1.90 -14.74 -0.98
C PRO A 515 2.80 -15.96 -1.24
N LYS A 516 2.20 -17.14 -1.42
CA LYS A 516 2.94 -18.39 -1.69
C LYS A 516 3.64 -18.29 -3.06
N VAL A 517 2.89 -18.04 -4.12
CA VAL A 517 3.41 -18.06 -5.50
C VAL A 517 4.30 -16.85 -5.79
N THR A 518 3.97 -15.66 -5.26
CA THR A 518 4.87 -14.49 -5.35
C THR A 518 6.22 -14.78 -4.72
N ARG A 519 6.26 -15.43 -3.55
CA ARG A 519 7.52 -15.86 -2.92
C ARG A 519 8.24 -16.91 -3.75
N GLU A 520 7.56 -17.97 -4.17
CA GLU A 520 8.16 -19.08 -4.94
C GLU A 520 8.79 -18.59 -6.26
N VAL A 521 8.14 -17.67 -6.96
CA VAL A 521 8.70 -17.02 -8.15
C VAL A 521 9.95 -16.18 -7.82
N VAL A 522 9.87 -15.30 -6.80
CA VAL A 522 10.99 -14.41 -6.45
C VAL A 522 12.21 -15.17 -5.92
N GLU A 523 12.00 -16.14 -5.00
CA GLU A 523 13.07 -16.96 -4.44
C GLU A 523 13.75 -17.83 -5.51
N THR A 524 12.97 -18.42 -6.44
CA THR A 524 13.52 -19.20 -7.55
C THR A 524 14.34 -18.33 -8.48
N VAL A 525 13.76 -17.23 -9.01
CA VAL A 525 14.44 -16.38 -10.01
C VAL A 525 15.69 -15.71 -9.43
N LYS A 526 15.63 -15.16 -8.21
CA LYS A 526 16.83 -14.60 -7.55
C LYS A 526 17.85 -15.70 -7.23
N GLY A 527 17.43 -16.93 -6.88
CA GLY A 527 18.30 -18.09 -6.68
C GLY A 527 19.09 -18.50 -7.94
N TRP A 528 18.48 -18.39 -9.12
CA TRP A 528 19.17 -18.53 -10.42
C TRP A 528 20.03 -17.30 -10.80
N GLY A 529 19.95 -16.19 -10.06
CA GLY A 529 20.74 -14.97 -10.27
C GLY A 529 20.01 -13.85 -11.05
N GLY A 530 18.75 -14.08 -11.43
CA GLY A 530 17.90 -13.08 -12.09
C GLY A 530 17.49 -11.92 -11.17
N ALA A 531 16.81 -10.93 -11.72
CA ALA A 531 16.03 -9.96 -10.94
C ALA A 531 14.57 -10.42 -10.85
N ALA A 532 13.96 -10.34 -9.67
CA ALA A 532 12.53 -10.58 -9.48
C ALA A 532 11.99 -9.75 -8.32
N TYR A 533 10.84 -9.12 -8.51
CA TYR A 533 10.17 -8.25 -7.54
C TYR A 533 8.70 -8.62 -7.43
N GLY A 534 8.08 -8.41 -6.26
CA GLY A 534 6.73 -8.89 -6.03
C GLY A 534 5.92 -7.99 -5.10
N ALA A 535 4.61 -8.22 -5.09
CA ALA A 535 3.71 -7.58 -4.13
C ALA A 535 4.15 -7.89 -2.69
N VAL A 536 4.21 -6.86 -1.84
CA VAL A 536 4.58 -6.98 -0.43
C VAL A 536 3.31 -7.07 0.42
N PHE A 537 3.22 -8.08 1.27
CA PHE A 537 2.03 -8.36 2.09
C PHE A 537 2.17 -7.76 3.50
N ASP A 538 2.45 -6.45 3.54
CA ASP A 538 2.75 -5.65 4.76
C ASP A 538 1.53 -4.86 5.29
N SER A 539 0.31 -5.37 5.01
CA SER A 539 -0.99 -4.87 5.49
C SER A 539 -1.15 -4.84 7.01
#